data_AF-A0A9P6N7P8-F1
#
_entry.id   AF-A0A9P6N7P8-F1
#
_cell.length_a   1.000
_cell.length_b   1.000
_cell.length_c   1.000
_cell.angle_alpha   90.00
_cell.angle_beta   90.00
_cell.angle_gamma   90.00
#
_symmetry.space_group_name_H-M   'P 1'
#
loop_
_entity.id
_entity.type
_entity.pdbx_description
1 polymer ?
#
loop_
_entity_poly.entity_id
_entity_poly.type
_entity_poly.pdbx_seq_one_letter_code
_entity_poly.pdbx_strand_id
1 'polypeptide(L)'
;MNETKPKKKKKMKMKIIKQKRPEMFLPNELMIYSSTVYEKPIKKPNFLINLNKKRQLVLTNFPRLLCIKEEKNHSITNVKLKIEILFKSLPKDEHQEQNQINQNEEDFLLFKSVELENCKTFSIHTSLSKVFRFEDPSECAERWTDELNLAFKNAQQQQQS
;
A
#
# COMPACT_ATOMS: atom_id res chain seq x y z
N MET A 1 34.02 27.45 -55.52
CA MET A 1 32.78 27.68 -54.75
C MET A 1 32.27 26.33 -54.29
N ASN A 2 32.44 25.99 -53.00
CA ASN A 2 32.03 24.69 -52.46
C ASN A 2 30.69 24.84 -51.73
N GLU A 3 29.62 24.38 -52.37
CA GLU A 3 28.27 24.34 -51.79
C GLU A 3 28.19 23.29 -50.67
N THR A 4 27.96 23.76 -49.44
CA THR A 4 27.76 22.89 -48.28
C THR A 4 26.27 22.57 -48.14
N LYS A 5 25.88 21.31 -48.36
CA LYS A 5 24.49 20.85 -48.23
C LYS A 5 24.03 20.88 -46.75
N PRO A 6 22.76 21.24 -46.46
CA PRO A 6 22.26 21.35 -45.10
C PRO A 6 22.00 19.97 -44.48
N LYS A 7 22.54 19.74 -43.28
CA LYS A 7 22.28 18.53 -42.47
C LYS A 7 20.82 18.52 -41.98
N LYS A 8 20.03 17.54 -42.42
CA LYS A 8 18.66 17.30 -41.93
C LYS A 8 18.69 16.95 -40.44
N LYS A 9 18.14 17.83 -39.59
CA LYS A 9 17.91 17.55 -38.16
C LYS A 9 16.84 16.46 -38.02
N LYS A 10 17.23 15.26 -37.57
CA LYS A 10 16.29 14.21 -37.14
C LYS A 10 15.52 14.72 -35.92
N LYS A 11 14.23 15.04 -36.08
CA LYS A 11 13.33 15.25 -34.94
C LYS A 11 13.15 13.92 -34.21
N MET A 12 13.75 13.80 -33.02
CA MET A 12 13.42 12.72 -32.08
C MET A 12 11.97 12.88 -31.65
N LYS A 13 11.09 11.97 -32.08
CA LYS A 13 9.75 11.84 -31.50
C LYS A 13 9.91 11.19 -30.12
N MET A 14 9.75 11.99 -29.07
CA MET A 14 9.57 11.49 -27.71
C MET A 14 8.30 10.64 -27.68
N LYS A 15 8.44 9.32 -27.56
CA LYS A 15 7.31 8.45 -27.25
C LYS A 15 6.91 8.75 -25.80
N ILE A 16 5.80 9.46 -25.62
CA ILE A 16 5.15 9.56 -24.31
C ILE A 16 4.64 8.17 -23.99
N ILE A 17 5.43 7.41 -23.22
CA ILE A 17 5.00 6.15 -22.63
C ILE A 17 4.00 6.56 -21.54
N LYS A 18 2.70 6.51 -21.86
CA LYS A 18 1.65 6.64 -20.87
C LYS A 18 1.79 5.47 -19.90
N GLN A 19 2.43 5.73 -18.76
CA GLN A 19 2.58 4.75 -17.71
C GLN A 19 1.18 4.53 -17.10
N LYS A 20 0.53 3.42 -17.46
CA LYS A 20 -0.73 3.00 -16.86
C LYS A 20 -0.42 2.63 -15.41
N ARG A 21 -0.65 3.55 -14.47
CA ARG A 21 -0.66 3.19 -13.05
C ARG A 21 -1.75 2.12 -12.88
N PRO A 22 -1.50 1.02 -12.16
CA PRO A 22 -2.61 0.20 -11.69
C PRO A 22 -3.56 1.12 -10.91
N GLU A 23 -4.85 1.06 -11.22
CA GLU A 23 -5.89 1.74 -10.45
C GLU A 23 -5.88 1.10 -9.06
N MET A 24 -5.17 1.78 -8.16
CA MET A 24 -4.82 1.26 -6.85
C MET A 24 -5.94 1.53 -5.83
N PHE A 25 -6.76 2.54 -6.14
CA PHE A 25 -7.94 2.94 -5.41
C PHE A 25 -9.18 2.43 -6.15
N LEU A 26 -10.20 2.03 -5.40
CA LEU A 26 -11.53 1.75 -5.92
C LEU A 26 -12.19 3.06 -6.40
N PRO A 27 -13.22 2.98 -7.27
CA PRO A 27 -14.00 4.17 -7.63
C PRO A 27 -14.50 4.90 -6.38
N ASN A 28 -14.30 6.22 -6.34
CA ASN A 28 -14.65 7.10 -5.22
C ASN A 28 -13.91 6.84 -3.89
N GLU A 29 -12.90 5.97 -3.89
CA GLU A 29 -12.04 5.82 -2.72
C GLU A 29 -11.07 7.00 -2.64
N LEU A 30 -11.04 7.62 -1.47
CA LEU A 30 -10.24 8.78 -1.13
C LEU A 30 -9.16 8.36 -0.12
N MET A 31 -7.97 8.92 -0.29
CA MET A 31 -6.90 8.82 0.68
C MET A 31 -7.18 9.74 1.86
N ILE A 32 -7.22 9.18 3.08
CA ILE A 32 -7.34 9.94 4.33
C ILE A 32 -5.97 10.39 4.79
N TYR A 33 -5.04 9.42 4.92
CA TYR A 33 -3.71 9.67 5.43
C TYR A 33 -2.70 8.82 4.68
N SER A 34 -1.53 9.38 4.41
CA SER A 34 -0.43 8.60 3.86
C SER A 34 0.92 9.19 4.25
N SER A 35 1.88 8.31 4.46
CA SER A 35 3.27 8.70 4.65
C SER A 35 4.19 7.57 4.17
N THR A 36 5.43 7.96 3.91
CA THR A 36 6.50 7.01 3.65
C THR A 36 6.93 6.37 4.96
N VAL A 37 6.98 5.04 5.00
CA VAL A 37 7.42 4.27 6.17
C VAL A 37 8.45 3.23 5.77
N TYR A 38 9.10 2.63 6.78
CA TYR A 38 10.01 1.52 6.61
C TYR A 38 9.44 0.26 7.24
N GLU A 39 9.16 -0.75 6.41
CA GLU A 39 8.73 -2.07 6.87
C GLU A 39 9.93 -2.81 7.49
N LYS A 40 9.82 -3.11 8.79
CA LYS A 40 10.83 -3.85 9.56
C LYS A 40 10.53 -5.35 9.51
N PRO A 41 11.51 -6.20 9.16
CA PRO A 41 11.34 -7.63 9.31
C PRO A 41 11.18 -7.99 10.78
N ILE A 42 10.18 -8.83 11.10
CA ILE A 42 10.09 -9.46 12.41
C ILE A 42 11.17 -10.54 12.43
N LYS A 43 12.20 -10.30 13.25
CA LYS A 43 13.47 -11.03 13.34
C LYS A 43 13.32 -12.52 12.98
N LYS A 44 13.83 -12.94 11.81
CA LYS A 44 14.29 -14.31 11.63
C LYS A 44 15.78 -14.32 11.98
N PRO A 45 16.22 -15.15 12.95
CA PRO A 45 17.56 -15.05 13.53
C PRO A 45 18.71 -15.32 12.54
N ASN A 46 18.46 -15.88 11.36
CA ASN A 46 19.51 -16.47 10.50
C ASN A 46 19.74 -15.81 9.14
N PHE A 47 19.27 -14.57 8.89
CA PHE A 47 19.51 -13.91 7.60
C PHE A 47 20.20 -12.55 7.77
N LEU A 48 21.45 -12.46 7.32
CA LEU A 48 22.36 -11.31 7.41
C LEU A 48 21.95 -10.08 6.57
N ILE A 49 20.68 -9.96 6.19
CA ILE A 49 20.20 -8.86 5.33
C ILE A 49 18.90 -8.28 5.93
N ASN A 50 19.02 -7.67 7.11
CA ASN A 50 17.95 -6.86 7.73
C ASN A 50 17.91 -5.46 7.10
N LEU A 51 17.57 -5.36 5.80
CA LEU A 51 17.26 -4.06 5.22
C LEU A 51 15.79 -3.72 5.46
N ASN A 52 15.59 -2.66 6.25
CA ASN A 52 14.33 -1.92 6.32
C ASN A 52 13.86 -1.58 4.90
N LYS A 53 12.65 -2.00 4.54
CA LYS A 53 12.16 -1.82 3.18
C LYS A 53 11.27 -0.58 3.13
N LYS A 54 11.65 0.42 2.34
CA LYS A 54 10.84 1.62 2.12
C LYS A 54 9.49 1.25 1.50
N ARG A 55 8.41 1.81 2.04
CA ARG A 55 7.02 1.64 1.60
C ARG A 55 6.30 2.97 1.65
N GLN A 56 5.22 3.07 0.89
CA GLN A 56 4.19 4.07 1.12
C GLN A 56 3.03 3.38 1.83
N LEU A 57 2.65 3.86 3.01
CA LEU A 57 1.48 3.39 3.73
C LEU A 57 0.34 4.37 3.48
N VAL A 58 -0.84 3.86 3.16
CA VAL A 58 -1.99 4.66 2.73
C VAL A 58 -3.25 4.16 3.43
N LEU A 59 -3.83 5.02 4.26
CA LEU A 59 -5.14 4.85 4.87
C LEU A 59 -6.19 5.53 3.99
N THR A 60 -7.30 4.86 3.73
CA THR A 60 -8.36 5.35 2.84
C THR A 60 -9.70 5.46 3.57
N ASN A 61 -10.67 6.12 2.92
CA ASN A 61 -12.04 6.24 3.41
C ASN A 61 -12.88 4.98 3.14
N PHE A 62 -12.40 4.10 2.27
CA PHE A 62 -12.77 2.71 2.29
C PHE A 62 -12.05 2.07 3.48
N PRO A 63 -12.69 1.21 4.29
CA PRO A 63 -12.09 0.72 5.51
C PRO A 63 -10.98 -0.31 5.23
N ARG A 64 -9.87 0.15 4.66
CA ARG A 64 -8.65 -0.60 4.39
C ARG A 64 -7.39 0.26 4.54
N LEU A 65 -6.28 -0.45 4.76
CA LEU A 65 -4.93 0.08 4.79
C LEU A 65 -4.11 -0.59 3.70
N LEU A 66 -3.44 0.21 2.88
CA LEU A 66 -2.63 -0.25 1.77
C LEU A 66 -1.14 0.01 2.06
N CYS A 67 -0.32 -1.03 1.92
CA CYS A 67 1.12 -0.92 1.94
C CYS A 67 1.67 -1.12 0.53
N ILE A 68 2.29 -0.08 0.00
CA ILE A 68 2.70 0.02 -1.40
C ILE A 68 4.22 -0.04 -1.48
N LYS A 69 4.69 -0.87 -2.39
CA LYS A 69 6.09 -0.91 -2.79
C LYS A 69 6.27 -0.08 -4.05
N GLU A 70 7.13 0.93 -3.97
CA GLU A 70 7.57 1.71 -5.11
C GLU A 70 9.01 1.36 -5.46
N GLU A 71 9.26 0.96 -6.71
CA GLU A 71 10.60 0.70 -7.23
C GLU A 71 10.90 1.66 -8.38
N LYS A 72 12.06 2.31 -8.34
CA LYS A 72 12.53 3.17 -9.44
C LYS A 72 13.56 2.41 -10.27
N ASN A 73 13.18 2.05 -11.50
CA ASN A 73 14.07 1.41 -12.46
C ASN A 73 14.35 2.36 -13.62
N HIS A 74 15.50 3.03 -13.58
CA HIS A 74 16.16 3.84 -14.63
C HIS A 74 15.35 4.94 -15.36
N SER A 75 14.02 4.99 -15.24
CA SER A 75 13.08 6.02 -15.74
C SER A 75 11.60 5.65 -15.47
N ILE A 76 11.32 4.42 -15.03
CA ILE A 76 9.97 3.91 -14.78
C ILE A 76 9.80 3.66 -13.28
N THR A 77 8.71 4.17 -12.69
CA THR A 77 8.36 3.89 -11.29
C THR A 77 7.36 2.75 -11.23
N ASN A 78 7.80 1.54 -10.86
CA ASN A 78 6.90 0.41 -10.67
C ASN A 78 6.22 0.52 -9.31
N VAL A 79 4.88 0.50 -9.31
CA VAL A 79 4.05 0.58 -8.11
C VAL A 79 3.35 -0.77 -7.94
N LYS A 80 3.53 -1.40 -6.78
CA LYS A 80 2.92 -2.70 -6.46
C LYS A 80 2.30 -2.67 -5.06
N LEU A 81 1.03 -3.07 -4.96
CA LEU A 81 0.38 -3.34 -3.68
C LEU A 81 1.05 -4.56 -3.03
N LYS A 82 1.61 -4.37 -1.84
CA LYS A 82 2.37 -5.40 -1.12
C LYS A 82 1.54 -6.04 -0.01
N ILE A 83 0.78 -5.24 0.72
CA ILE A 83 -0.12 -5.66 1.78
C ILE A 83 -1.39 -4.84 1.65
N GLU A 84 -2.53 -5.50 1.78
CA GLU A 84 -3.83 -4.89 1.97
C GLU A 84 -4.39 -5.44 3.29
N ILE A 85 -4.83 -4.55 4.17
CA ILE A 85 -5.44 -4.91 5.46
C ILE A 85 -6.82 -4.27 5.49
N LEU A 86 -7.87 -5.06 5.66
CA LEU A 86 -9.24 -4.54 5.77
C LEU A 86 -9.59 -4.31 7.24
N PHE A 87 -10.31 -3.24 7.55
CA PHE A 87 -10.85 -2.99 8.90
C PHE A 87 -12.18 -3.69 9.16
N LYS A 88 -12.81 -4.23 8.11
CA LYS A 88 -14.02 -5.06 8.19
C LYS A 88 -14.02 -6.11 7.09
N SER A 89 -14.71 -7.23 7.32
CA SER A 89 -14.95 -8.21 6.26
C SER A 89 -15.82 -7.59 5.17
N LEU A 90 -15.56 -7.98 3.93
CA LEU A 90 -16.46 -7.64 2.82
C LEU A 90 -17.76 -8.44 2.99
N PRO A 91 -18.93 -7.85 2.68
CA PRO A 91 -20.17 -8.61 2.65
C PRO A 91 -20.03 -9.76 1.64
N LYS A 92 -20.41 -10.97 2.06
CA LYS A 92 -20.50 -12.10 1.14
C LYS A 92 -21.78 -11.88 0.33
N ASP A 93 -21.66 -11.59 -0.96
CA ASP A 93 -22.84 -11.55 -1.83
C ASP A 93 -23.44 -12.97 -1.89
N GLU A 94 -24.64 -13.16 -1.35
CA GLU A 94 -25.39 -14.44 -1.38
C GLU A 94 -25.78 -14.91 -2.80
N HIS A 95 -25.40 -14.17 -3.85
CA HIS A 95 -25.74 -14.45 -5.25
C HIS A 95 -24.56 -14.75 -6.19
N GLN A 96 -23.34 -14.98 -5.68
CA GLN A 96 -22.18 -15.33 -6.51
C GLN A 96 -21.70 -16.78 -6.33
N GLU A 97 -22.59 -17.74 -6.05
CA GLU A 97 -22.17 -19.14 -5.87
C GLU A 97 -21.91 -19.93 -7.16
N GLN A 98 -22.13 -19.38 -8.37
CA GLN A 98 -22.09 -20.24 -9.57
C GLN A 98 -21.11 -19.90 -10.68
N ASN A 99 -20.37 -18.79 -10.68
CA ASN A 99 -19.33 -18.61 -11.71
C ASN A 99 -18.19 -17.72 -11.22
N GLN A 100 -17.03 -18.37 -11.00
CA GLN A 100 -15.78 -17.81 -10.45
C GLN A 100 -15.88 -17.64 -8.91
N ILE A 101 -15.09 -18.29 -8.06
CA ILE A 101 -13.64 -18.11 -7.93
C ILE A 101 -13.10 -19.18 -6.95
N ASN A 102 -12.13 -19.99 -7.39
CA ASN A 102 -11.16 -20.66 -6.52
C ASN A 102 -10.17 -19.62 -5.94
N GLN A 103 -10.62 -18.74 -5.05
CA GLN A 103 -9.74 -17.93 -4.20
C GLN A 103 -10.25 -18.08 -2.78
N ASN A 104 -9.41 -18.72 -2.00
CA ASN A 104 -9.60 -19.07 -0.62
C ASN A 104 -10.13 -17.88 0.19
N GLU A 105 -11.23 -18.06 0.91
CA GLU A 105 -11.72 -17.14 1.94
C GLU A 105 -10.69 -16.85 3.05
N GLU A 106 -9.53 -17.51 3.04
CA GLU A 106 -8.44 -17.38 4.01
C GLU A 106 -7.42 -16.25 3.70
N ASP A 107 -7.49 -15.55 2.56
CA ASP A 107 -6.39 -14.67 2.12
C ASP A 107 -6.48 -13.19 2.58
N PHE A 108 -7.58 -12.75 3.21
CA PHE A 108 -7.72 -11.36 3.64
C PHE A 108 -7.15 -11.12 5.03
N LEU A 109 -6.24 -10.15 5.13
CA LEU A 109 -5.72 -9.69 6.41
C LEU A 109 -6.73 -8.72 7.03
N LEU A 110 -7.41 -9.14 8.10
CA LEU A 110 -8.26 -8.24 8.85
C LEU A 110 -7.45 -7.55 9.93
N PHE A 111 -7.62 -6.24 10.07
CA PHE A 111 -7.05 -5.47 11.16
C PHE A 111 -7.63 -5.95 12.49
N LYS A 112 -6.76 -6.12 13.49
CA LYS A 112 -7.14 -6.49 14.86
C LYS A 112 -6.81 -5.38 15.85
N SER A 113 -5.57 -4.93 15.83
CA SER A 113 -5.10 -3.85 16.71
C SER A 113 -3.84 -3.20 16.15
N VAL A 114 -3.53 -2.02 16.68
CA VAL A 114 -2.26 -1.34 16.46
C VAL A 114 -1.62 -1.03 17.81
N GLU A 115 -0.31 -1.22 17.91
CA GLU A 115 0.48 -0.95 19.11
C GLU A 115 1.57 0.07 18.79
N LEU A 116 1.65 1.13 19.59
CA LEU A 116 2.75 2.08 19.56
C LEU A 116 3.92 1.50 20.36
N GLU A 117 5.07 1.32 19.72
CA GLU A 117 6.27 0.84 20.41
C GLU A 117 7.16 1.99 20.89
N ASN A 118 7.24 3.06 20.10
CA ASN A 118 7.91 4.33 20.40
C ASN A 118 7.46 5.39 19.40
N CYS A 119 7.92 6.64 19.54
CA CYS A 119 7.55 7.76 18.66
C CYS A 119 7.79 7.52 17.16
N LYS A 120 8.67 6.57 16.79
CA LYS A 120 8.96 6.22 15.39
C LYS A 120 8.36 4.90 14.94
N THR A 121 7.99 4.00 15.85
CA THR A 121 7.70 2.61 15.51
C THR A 121 6.35 2.19 16.03
N PHE A 122 5.57 1.55 15.17
CA PHE A 122 4.29 0.93 15.51
C PHE A 122 4.16 -0.43 14.84
N SER A 123 3.32 -1.28 15.42
CA SER A 123 3.05 -2.64 14.95
C SER A 123 1.55 -2.84 14.73
N ILE A 124 1.20 -3.39 13.56
CA ILE A 124 -0.18 -3.74 13.21
C ILE A 124 -0.35 -5.25 13.38
N HIS A 125 -1.32 -5.63 14.18
CA HIS A 125 -1.72 -7.02 14.39
C HIS A 125 -2.95 -7.32 13.54
N THR A 126 -2.95 -8.49 12.89
CA THR A 126 -4.04 -8.93 12.01
C THR A 126 -4.68 -10.24 12.48
N SER A 127 -5.86 -10.57 11.94
CA SER A 127 -6.63 -11.79 12.26
C SER A 127 -5.82 -13.08 12.13
N LEU A 128 -4.94 -13.17 11.14
CA LEU A 128 -4.09 -14.33 10.88
C LEU A 128 -2.84 -14.41 11.79
N SER A 129 -2.86 -13.74 12.95
CA SER A 129 -1.72 -13.61 13.87
C SER A 129 -0.44 -13.05 13.22
N LYS A 130 -0.59 -12.43 12.05
CA LYS A 130 0.50 -11.79 11.33
C LYS A 130 0.67 -10.37 11.85
N VAL A 131 1.90 -10.04 12.20
CA VAL A 131 2.27 -8.72 12.69
C VAL A 131 3.08 -8.02 11.60
N PHE A 132 2.79 -6.74 11.39
CA PHE A 132 3.55 -5.88 10.49
C PHE A 132 4.12 -4.72 11.29
N ARG A 133 5.44 -4.61 11.30
CA ARG A 133 6.15 -3.56 12.04
C ARG A 133 6.61 -2.48 11.07
N PHE A 134 6.29 -1.23 11.38
CA PHE A 134 6.62 -0.07 10.57
C PHE A 134 7.38 0.96 11.38
N GLU A 135 8.34 1.61 10.74
CA GLU A 135 9.03 2.78 11.27
C GLU A 135 8.69 4.02 10.41
N ASP A 136 8.14 5.06 11.02
CA ASP A 136 7.94 6.37 10.39
C ASP A 136 9.17 7.26 10.66
N PRO A 137 9.92 7.65 9.62
CA PRO A 137 11.12 8.49 9.77
C PRO A 137 10.79 9.90 10.28
N SER A 138 9.52 10.32 10.24
CA SER A 138 9.05 11.64 10.65
C SER A 138 8.65 11.69 12.13
N GLU A 139 8.86 10.61 12.89
CA GLU A 139 8.51 10.50 14.32
C GLU A 139 7.01 10.69 14.60
N CYS A 140 6.17 10.36 13.61
CA CYS A 140 4.72 10.51 13.66
C CYS A 140 4.00 9.14 13.85
N ALA A 141 4.62 8.17 14.52
CA ALA A 141 4.03 6.85 14.72
C ALA A 141 2.74 6.90 15.55
N GLU A 142 2.65 7.81 16.52
CA GLU A 142 1.45 8.03 17.32
C GLU A 142 0.25 8.45 16.45
N ARG A 143 0.48 9.35 15.48
CA ARG A 143 -0.57 9.74 14.53
C ARG A 143 -1.07 8.54 13.73
N TRP A 144 -0.19 7.64 13.30
CA TRP A 144 -0.62 6.41 12.65
C TRP A 144 -1.51 5.57 13.55
N THR A 145 -1.15 5.41 14.83
CA THR A 145 -1.96 4.61 15.75
C THR A 145 -3.33 5.23 15.99
N ASP A 146 -3.43 6.55 16.11
CA ASP A 146 -4.69 7.26 16.30
C ASP A 146 -5.63 7.13 15.09
N GLU A 147 -5.10 7.40 13.90
CA GLU A 147 -5.87 7.33 12.65
C GLU A 147 -6.35 5.90 12.36
N LEU A 148 -5.52 4.90 12.63
CA LEU A 148 -5.89 3.49 12.46
C LEU A 148 -6.98 3.06 13.46
N ASN A 149 -6.87 3.47 14.73
CA ASN A 149 -7.90 3.17 15.73
C ASN A 149 -9.22 3.87 15.41
N LEU A 150 -9.17 5.13 14.95
CA LEU A 150 -10.34 5.89 14.54
C LEU A 150 -11.01 5.24 13.33
N ALA A 151 -10.24 4.91 12.28
CA ALA A 151 -10.75 4.24 11.08
C ALA A 151 -11.38 2.88 11.42
N PHE A 152 -10.73 2.09 12.28
CA PHE A 152 -11.26 0.81 12.74
C PHE A 152 -12.58 0.98 13.49
N LYS A 153 -12.65 1.90 14.46
CA LYS A 153 -13.88 2.18 15.21
C LYS A 153 -15.03 2.60 14.29
N ASN A 154 -14.77 3.49 13.35
CA ASN A 154 -15.78 3.95 12.38
C ASN A 154 -16.25 2.80 11.47
N ALA A 155 -15.34 1.94 11.03
CA ALA A 155 -15.68 0.78 10.20
C ALA A 155 -16.61 -0.22 10.92
N GLN A 156 -16.44 -0.40 12.23
CA GLN A 156 -17.29 -1.27 13.05
C GLN A 156 -18.67 -0.68 13.32
N GLN A 157 -18.77 0.65 13.52
CA GLN A 157 -20.06 1.32 13.77
C GLN A 157 -21.01 1.26 12.57
N GLN A 158 -20.47 1.29 11.34
CA GLN A 158 -21.25 1.16 10.11
C GLN A 158 -21.91 -0.23 9.91
N GLN A 159 -21.63 -1.24 10.74
CA GLN A 159 -22.29 -2.54 10.66
C GLN A 159 -23.61 -2.62 11.47
N GLN A 160 -23.86 -1.65 12.36
CA GLN A 160 -25.01 -1.67 13.26
C GLN A 160 -26.17 -0.77 12.80
N SER A 161 -25.99 -0.06 11.67
CA SER A 161 -26.95 0.85 11.05
C SER A 161 -27.48 0.27 9.75
#